data_AF-A0A9P0LZ83-F1
#
_entry.id   AF-A0A9P0LZ83-F1
#
_cell.length_a   1.000
_cell.length_b   1.000
_cell.length_c   1.000
_cell.angle_alpha   90.00
_cell.angle_beta   90.00
_cell.angle_gamma   90.00
#
_symmetry.space_group_name_H-M   'P 1'
#
loop_
_entity.id
_entity.type
_entity.pdbx_description
1 polymer ?
#
loop_
_entity_poly.entity_id
_entity_poly.type
_entity_poly.pdbx_seq_one_letter_code
_entity_poly.pdbx_strand_id
1 'polypeptide(L)'
;MTPIKRLVVFNETFASLHKDGNICVMWHEAIRGRSATDVASAYYNVIKNSDNVTRKFTFWVDNCSAQNKNWTLYSAFATFVNCEWGPEKITLKYFEPGHSFMAADSVHGRISTEMKKHPNIYDFEQLLKIIEQSSKKTKCLPINNFDFFLFEDGSKQRKSNNIPLLEKIKLAQFRKGCRHLFYKECHNETVFQEVEFLKKKVDLKFPIHPFVEPLGLNSEKRETILKKLVPSFKDERKKLFWQFLPSNDNSKDLCVVSEA
;
A
#
# COMPACT_ATOMS: atom_id res chain seq x y z
N MET A 1 4.24 -5.24 34.75
CA MET A 1 3.09 -4.48 34.22
C MET A 1 3.13 -4.57 32.70
N THR A 2 2.14 -5.18 32.03
CA THR A 2 2.15 -5.28 30.56
C THR A 2 2.08 -3.87 29.95
N PRO A 3 3.04 -3.47 29.10
CA PRO A 3 3.05 -2.14 28.50
C PRO A 3 1.81 -1.93 27.61
N ILE A 4 1.31 -0.69 27.56
CA ILE A 4 0.21 -0.33 26.65
C ILE A 4 0.75 -0.43 25.22
N LYS A 5 0.15 -1.31 24.42
CA LYS A 5 0.50 -1.49 23.02
C LYS A 5 -0.22 -0.44 22.16
N ARG A 6 0.47 0.14 21.20
CA ARG A 6 -0.08 1.17 20.30
C ARG A 6 -0.87 0.53 19.16
N LEU A 7 -1.81 1.28 18.58
CA LEU A 7 -2.43 0.91 17.31
C LEU A 7 -1.40 1.09 16.18
N VAL A 8 -1.21 0.05 15.37
CA VAL A 8 -0.38 0.12 14.17
C VAL A 8 -1.19 0.76 13.05
N VAL A 9 -0.62 1.82 12.47
CA VAL A 9 -1.16 2.55 11.32
C VAL A 9 -0.19 2.39 10.16
N PHE A 10 -0.73 2.13 8.98
CA PHE A 10 0.00 2.03 7.73
C PHE A 10 -0.20 3.30 6.92
N ASN A 11 0.89 3.74 6.28
CA ASN A 11 0.92 4.90 5.40
C ASN A 11 1.70 4.52 4.14
N GLU A 12 0.99 4.25 3.04
CA GLU A 12 1.59 4.06 1.73
C GLU A 12 1.59 5.40 0.98
N THR A 13 2.77 6.01 0.82
CA THR A 13 2.90 7.38 0.31
C THR A 13 3.22 7.40 -1.18
N PHE A 14 2.34 8.05 -1.94
CA PHE A 14 2.51 8.36 -3.35
C PHE A 14 2.87 9.84 -3.50
N ALA A 15 4.17 10.11 -3.51
CA ALA A 15 4.69 11.46 -3.68
C ALA A 15 4.74 11.84 -5.17
N SER A 16 4.01 12.88 -5.56
CA SER A 16 4.05 13.39 -6.93
C SER A 16 5.39 14.07 -7.22
N LEU A 17 5.98 13.73 -8.37
CA LEU A 17 7.12 14.46 -8.94
C LEU A 17 6.70 15.75 -9.64
N HIS A 18 5.40 15.92 -9.89
CA HIS A 18 4.78 17.09 -10.51
C HIS A 18 3.97 17.90 -9.47
N LYS A 19 3.11 18.81 -9.93
CA LYS A 19 2.35 19.72 -9.07
C LYS A 19 1.11 19.08 -8.41
N ASP A 20 0.84 17.81 -8.67
CA ASP A 20 -0.44 17.14 -8.38
C ASP A 20 -0.64 16.74 -6.90
N GLY A 21 0.33 17.08 -6.04
CA GLY A 21 0.27 16.81 -4.60
C GLY A 21 0.66 15.38 -4.23
N ASN A 22 0.85 15.13 -2.94
CA ASN A 22 1.18 13.82 -2.39
C ASN A 22 -0.08 13.18 -1.85
N ILE A 23 -0.25 11.89 -2.09
CA ILE A 23 -1.34 11.09 -1.52
C ILE A 23 -0.74 10.12 -0.50
N CYS A 24 -1.20 10.18 0.74
CA CYS A 24 -0.89 9.19 1.76
C CYS A 24 -2.10 8.27 1.89
N VAL A 25 -2.00 7.02 1.44
CA VAL A 25 -3.05 6.02 1.62
C VAL A 25 -2.94 5.46 3.04
N MET A 26 -3.99 5.65 3.83
CA MET A 26 -3.95 5.44 5.27
C MET A 26 -4.96 4.37 5.70
N TRP A 27 -4.51 3.39 6.48
CA TRP A 27 -5.38 2.45 7.19
C TRP A 27 -4.69 1.96 8.46
N HIS A 28 -5.41 1.28 9.34
CA HIS A 28 -4.86 0.71 10.56
C HIS A 28 -5.07 -0.80 10.65
N GLU A 29 -4.31 -1.47 11.52
CA GLU A 29 -4.28 -2.93 11.63
C GLU A 29 -5.65 -3.58 11.88
N ALA A 30 -6.57 -2.89 12.55
CA ALA A 30 -7.92 -3.41 12.75
C ALA A 30 -8.76 -3.47 11.45
N ILE A 31 -8.38 -2.72 10.41
CA ILE A 31 -9.00 -2.80 9.07
C ILE A 31 -8.38 -3.96 8.30
N ARG A 32 -7.06 -3.90 8.07
CA ARG A 32 -6.27 -4.85 7.29
C ARG A 32 -4.79 -4.82 7.68
N GLY A 33 -4.04 -5.84 7.25
CA GLY A 33 -2.59 -5.93 7.40
C GLY A 33 -1.81 -5.14 6.34
N ARG A 34 -0.58 -5.57 6.08
CA ARG A 34 0.33 -4.99 5.06
C ARG A 34 0.95 -6.09 4.18
N SER A 35 0.12 -7.01 3.70
CA SER A 35 0.53 -8.01 2.72
C SER A 35 0.66 -7.41 1.32
N ALA A 36 1.28 -8.13 0.38
CA ALA A 36 1.42 -7.67 -1.00
C ALA A 36 0.06 -7.34 -1.67
N THR A 37 -1.01 -8.04 -1.30
CA THR A 37 -2.37 -7.73 -1.81
C THR A 37 -2.97 -6.48 -1.19
N ASP A 38 -2.65 -6.19 0.07
CA ASP A 38 -3.08 -4.96 0.74
C ASP A 38 -2.37 -3.75 0.09
N VAL A 39 -1.08 -3.88 -0.24
CA VAL A 39 -0.32 -2.86 -0.99
C VAL A 39 -0.88 -2.69 -2.41
N ALA A 40 -1.19 -3.78 -3.12
CA ALA A 40 -1.83 -3.69 -4.44
C ALA A 40 -3.18 -2.96 -4.39
N SER A 41 -3.94 -3.10 -3.30
CA SER A 41 -5.18 -2.35 -3.08
C SER A 41 -4.92 -0.86 -2.86
N ALA A 42 -3.83 -0.48 -2.20
CA ALA A 42 -3.43 0.93 -2.10
C ALA A 42 -3.12 1.54 -3.49
N TYR A 43 -2.39 0.82 -4.35
CA TYR A 43 -2.18 1.23 -5.75
C TYR A 43 -3.48 1.34 -6.53
N TYR A 44 -4.39 0.37 -6.38
CA TYR A 44 -5.73 0.43 -6.99
C TYR A 44 -6.45 1.72 -6.61
N ASN A 45 -6.50 2.04 -5.31
CA ASN A 45 -7.20 3.22 -4.82
C ASN A 45 -6.60 4.51 -5.36
N VAL A 46 -5.26 4.61 -5.49
CA VAL A 46 -4.62 5.79 -6.09
C VAL A 46 -4.93 5.92 -7.59
N ILE A 47 -4.84 4.83 -8.34
CA ILE A 47 -5.12 4.83 -9.78
C ILE A 47 -6.61 5.09 -10.04
N LYS A 48 -7.50 4.52 -9.22
CA LYS A 48 -8.94 4.64 -9.40
C LYS A 48 -9.47 6.02 -9.00
N ASN A 49 -8.86 6.67 -8.02
CA ASN A 49 -9.19 8.02 -7.57
C ASN A 49 -8.39 9.11 -8.30
N SER A 50 -7.55 8.78 -9.28
CA SER A 50 -6.96 9.78 -10.17
C SER A 50 -8.04 10.41 -11.05
N ASP A 51 -7.71 11.50 -11.74
CA ASP A 51 -8.61 12.03 -12.76
C ASP A 51 -8.92 10.97 -13.84
N ASN A 52 -10.11 11.06 -14.45
CA ASN A 52 -10.58 10.13 -15.48
C ASN A 52 -9.78 10.24 -16.81
N VAL A 53 -8.88 11.22 -16.91
CA VAL A 53 -8.11 11.52 -18.12
C VAL A 53 -6.76 10.80 -18.10
N THR A 54 -6.21 10.54 -16.92
CA THR A 54 -4.91 9.89 -16.75
C THR A 54 -5.00 8.42 -17.13
N ARG A 55 -4.43 8.07 -18.29
CA ARG A 55 -4.38 6.69 -18.80
C ARG A 55 -3.02 6.03 -18.65
N LYS A 56 -1.99 6.77 -18.24
CA LYS A 56 -0.60 6.29 -18.18
C LYS A 56 0.00 6.64 -16.84
N PHE A 57 0.33 5.63 -16.05
CA PHE A 57 0.92 5.78 -14.72
C PHE A 57 2.38 5.38 -14.75
N THR A 58 3.23 6.20 -14.13
CA THR A 58 4.64 5.86 -13.88
C THR A 58 4.93 6.05 -12.40
N PHE A 59 5.29 4.97 -11.73
CA PHE A 59 5.70 4.97 -10.33
C PHE A 59 7.21 4.76 -10.24
N TRP A 60 7.87 5.62 -9.47
CA TRP A 60 9.26 5.40 -9.06
C TRP A 60 9.24 4.80 -7.67
N VAL A 61 9.79 3.60 -7.53
CA VAL A 61 9.59 2.73 -6.35
C VAL A 61 10.91 2.14 -5.87
N ASP A 62 10.97 1.83 -4.59
CA ASP A 62 12.09 1.08 -4.01
C ASP A 62 12.10 -0.39 -4.49
N ASN A 63 13.17 -1.11 -4.15
CA ASN A 63 13.30 -2.53 -4.48
C ASN A 63 12.74 -3.44 -3.37
N CYS A 64 11.84 -2.95 -2.51
CA CYS A 64 11.28 -3.74 -1.42
C CYS A 64 10.45 -4.91 -1.98
N SER A 65 10.95 -6.15 -1.82
CA SER A 65 10.27 -7.35 -2.33
C SER A 65 8.92 -7.57 -1.67
N ALA A 66 8.80 -7.28 -0.37
CA ALA A 66 7.56 -7.44 0.37
C ALA A 66 6.44 -6.47 -0.08
N GLN A 67 6.79 -5.31 -0.62
CA GLN A 67 5.83 -4.26 -1.00
C GLN A 67 5.73 -4.06 -2.50
N ASN A 68 6.83 -3.63 -3.13
CA ASN A 68 6.81 -3.02 -4.46
C ASN A 68 7.41 -3.90 -5.57
N LYS A 69 8.07 -5.01 -5.21
CA LYS A 69 8.75 -5.89 -6.16
C LYS A 69 8.44 -7.38 -5.92
N ASN A 70 7.18 -7.74 -6.14
CA ASN A 70 6.69 -9.13 -6.06
C ASN A 70 5.69 -9.45 -7.18
N TRP A 71 5.46 -10.75 -7.38
CA TRP A 71 4.58 -11.25 -8.44
C TRP A 71 3.10 -11.01 -8.19
N THR A 72 2.66 -10.89 -6.93
CA THR A 72 1.28 -10.50 -6.59
C THR A 72 0.97 -9.11 -7.14
N LEU A 73 1.83 -8.13 -6.87
CA LEU A 73 1.67 -6.77 -7.37
C LEU A 73 1.73 -6.71 -8.91
N TYR A 74 2.63 -7.48 -9.53
CA TYR A 74 2.72 -7.54 -11.00
C TYR A 74 1.46 -8.16 -11.62
N SER A 75 0.90 -9.19 -11.00
CA SER A 75 -0.36 -9.80 -11.41
C SER A 75 -1.54 -8.84 -11.22
N ALA A 76 -1.53 -8.05 -10.14
CA ALA A 76 -2.51 -6.99 -9.91
C ALA A 76 -2.42 -5.90 -11.00
N PHE A 77 -1.23 -5.42 -11.36
CA PHE A 77 -1.09 -4.43 -12.43
C PHE A 77 -1.50 -4.95 -13.81
N ALA A 78 -1.18 -6.22 -14.12
CA ALA A 78 -1.70 -6.87 -15.32
C ALA A 78 -3.23 -6.95 -15.31
N THR A 79 -3.85 -7.16 -14.15
CA THR A 79 -5.31 -7.10 -13.99
C THR A 79 -5.84 -5.68 -14.19
N PHE A 80 -5.22 -4.67 -13.57
CA PHE A 80 -5.67 -3.27 -13.65
C PHE A 80 -5.72 -2.78 -15.09
N VAL A 81 -4.64 -2.94 -15.85
CA VAL A 81 -4.58 -2.46 -17.25
C VAL A 81 -5.59 -3.17 -18.15
N ASN A 82 -6.01 -4.40 -17.81
CA ASN A 82 -6.97 -5.17 -18.60
C ASN A 82 -8.43 -5.02 -18.14
N CYS A 83 -8.68 -4.29 -17.05
CA CYS A 83 -10.04 -3.90 -16.69
C CYS A 83 -10.59 -2.81 -17.64
N GLU A 84 -11.91 -2.74 -17.78
CA GLU A 84 -12.57 -1.73 -18.61
C GLU A 84 -12.19 -0.30 -18.16
N TRP A 85 -12.31 -0.03 -16.86
CA TRP A 85 -11.88 1.23 -16.23
C TRP A 85 -10.36 1.45 -16.27
N GLY A 86 -9.60 0.38 -16.49
CA GLY A 86 -8.17 0.31 -16.34
C GLY A 86 -7.37 1.29 -17.21
N PRO A 87 -6.18 1.72 -16.73
CA PRO A 87 -5.27 2.55 -17.52
C PRO A 87 -4.74 1.80 -18.75
N GLU A 88 -4.28 2.55 -19.74
CA GLU A 88 -3.58 2.00 -20.91
C GLU A 88 -2.24 1.39 -20.53
N LYS A 89 -1.57 1.99 -19.53
CA LYS A 89 -0.19 1.64 -19.19
C LYS A 89 0.12 1.94 -17.73
N ILE A 90 0.79 0.99 -17.08
CA ILE A 90 1.42 1.19 -15.77
C ILE A 90 2.90 0.85 -15.92
N THR A 91 3.76 1.76 -15.46
CA THR A 91 5.23 1.59 -15.49
C THR A 91 5.77 1.72 -14.07
N LEU A 92 6.57 0.76 -13.63
CA LEU A 92 7.37 0.82 -12.41
C LEU A 92 8.81 1.04 -12.80
N LYS A 93 9.45 2.03 -12.19
CA LYS A 93 10.88 2.32 -12.30
C LYS A 93 11.52 2.12 -10.94
N TYR A 94 12.47 1.19 -10.86
CA TYR A 94 13.16 0.85 -9.63
C TYR A 94 14.44 1.67 -9.49
N PHE A 95 14.68 2.22 -8.29
CA PHE A 95 15.93 2.93 -8.01
C PHE A 95 17.14 1.99 -8.06
N GLU A 96 18.29 2.56 -8.39
CA GLU A 96 19.58 1.86 -8.36
C GLU A 96 20.31 2.13 -7.03
N PRO A 97 21.12 1.18 -6.55
CA PRO A 97 21.98 1.42 -5.39
C PRO A 97 22.82 2.70 -5.58
N GLY A 98 22.80 3.60 -4.60
CA GLY A 98 23.47 4.91 -4.69
C GLY A 98 22.59 6.06 -5.21
N HIS A 99 21.41 5.77 -5.76
CA HIS A 99 20.43 6.76 -6.24
C HIS A 99 19.05 6.55 -5.61
N SER A 100 19.01 6.29 -4.31
CA SER A 100 17.81 5.89 -3.58
C SER A 100 17.00 7.04 -2.98
N PHE A 101 17.29 8.31 -3.33
CA PHE A 101 16.54 9.43 -2.78
C PHE A 101 15.10 9.42 -3.31
N MET A 102 14.14 9.07 -2.44
CA MET A 102 12.73 9.04 -2.80
C MET A 102 12.03 10.33 -2.37
N ALA A 103 11.18 10.86 -3.25
CA ALA A 103 10.30 11.97 -2.88
C ALA A 103 9.40 11.63 -1.68
N ALA A 104 9.04 10.34 -1.53
CA ALA A 104 8.31 9.83 -0.37
C ALA A 104 9.08 10.04 0.95
N ASP A 105 10.41 9.86 0.99
CA ASP A 105 11.21 10.08 2.20
C ASP A 105 11.11 11.52 2.68
N SER A 106 11.10 12.47 1.75
CA SER A 106 10.90 13.89 2.05
C SER A 106 9.50 14.17 2.62
N VAL A 107 8.46 13.46 2.15
CA VAL A 107 7.10 13.56 2.69
C VAL A 107 7.07 13.00 4.11
N HIS A 108 7.63 11.81 4.34
CA HIS A 108 7.71 11.21 5.68
C HIS A 108 8.54 12.04 6.67
N GLY A 109 9.62 12.70 6.21
CA GLY A 109 10.38 13.64 7.03
C GLY A 109 9.56 14.83 7.52
N ARG A 110 8.72 15.41 6.64
CA ARG A 110 7.78 16.49 7.00
C ARG A 110 6.70 16.00 7.96
N ILE A 111 6.11 14.83 7.69
CA ILE A 111 5.12 14.20 8.57
C ILE A 111 5.71 13.98 9.97
N SER A 112 6.91 13.40 10.06
CA SER A 112 7.61 13.17 11.33
C SER A 112 7.87 14.48 12.09
N THR A 113 8.28 15.52 11.37
CA THR A 113 8.51 16.86 11.95
C THR A 113 7.22 17.46 12.49
N GLU A 114 6.12 17.32 11.76
CA GLU A 114 4.82 17.81 12.20
C GLU A 114 4.31 17.00 13.40
N MET A 115 4.37 15.67 13.34
CA MET A 115 3.97 14.80 14.46
C MET A 115 4.72 15.10 15.77
N LYS A 116 6.00 15.50 15.71
CA LYS A 116 6.78 15.91 16.90
C LYS A 116 6.20 17.14 17.62
N LYS A 117 5.42 17.98 16.93
CA LYS A 117 4.74 19.14 17.53
C LYS A 117 3.47 18.75 18.29
N HIS A 118 2.96 17.53 18.08
CA HIS A 118 1.75 17.00 18.69
C HIS A 118 2.13 15.88 19.68
N PRO A 119 2.41 16.20 20.95
CA PRO A 119 2.89 15.21 21.93
C PRO A 119 1.89 14.07 22.16
N ASN A 120 0.60 14.32 21.93
CA ASN A 120 -0.46 13.34 22.05
C ASN A 120 -1.30 13.27 20.77
N ILE A 121 -1.35 12.08 20.17
CA ILE A 121 -2.22 11.74 19.04
C ILE A 121 -3.20 10.70 19.54
N TYR A 122 -4.47 11.09 19.67
CA TYR A 122 -5.49 10.34 20.40
C TYR A 122 -6.26 9.35 19.55
N ASP A 123 -6.47 9.64 18.27
CA ASP A 123 -7.25 8.80 17.36
C ASP A 123 -6.74 8.90 15.92
N PHE A 124 -7.29 8.04 15.05
CA PHE A 124 -6.92 7.98 13.65
C PHE A 124 -7.25 9.28 12.92
N GLU A 125 -8.41 9.89 13.18
CA GLU A 125 -8.81 11.15 12.55
C GLU A 125 -7.83 12.29 12.85
N GLN A 126 -7.37 12.42 14.11
CA GLN A 126 -6.35 13.41 14.46
C GLN A 126 -5.03 13.13 13.74
N LEU A 127 -4.62 11.87 13.63
CA LEU A 127 -3.41 11.52 12.87
C LEU A 127 -3.50 11.96 11.40
N LEU A 128 -4.65 11.74 10.74
CA LEU A 128 -4.87 12.19 9.36
C LEU A 128 -4.73 13.72 9.25
N LYS A 129 -5.36 14.47 10.16
CA LYS A 129 -5.26 15.94 10.19
C LYS A 129 -3.81 16.42 10.36
N ILE A 130 -3.03 15.77 11.22
CA ILE A 130 -1.61 16.09 11.43
C ILE A 130 -0.79 15.80 10.16
N ILE A 131 -1.06 14.69 9.47
CA ILE A 131 -0.39 14.35 8.21
C ILE A 131 -0.69 15.40 7.14
N GLU A 132 -1.94 15.86 7.00
CA GLU A 132 -2.31 16.91 6.05
C GLU A 132 -1.73 18.27 6.42
N GLN A 133 -1.56 18.56 7.71
CA GLN A 133 -0.88 19.78 8.18
C GLN A 133 0.62 19.80 7.85
N SER A 134 1.24 18.64 7.62
CA SER A 134 2.68 18.55 7.29
C SER A 134 3.05 19.26 5.99
N SER A 135 2.10 19.43 5.07
CA SER A 135 2.27 20.21 3.84
C SER A 135 0.93 20.48 3.17
N LYS A 136 0.75 21.69 2.63
CA LYS A 136 -0.41 22.05 1.78
C LYS A 136 -0.62 21.12 0.57
N LYS A 137 0.42 20.37 0.18
CA LYS A 137 0.38 19.44 -0.95
C LYS A 137 0.06 18.00 -0.52
N THR A 138 0.06 17.68 0.76
CA THR A 138 -0.19 16.32 1.25
C THR A 138 -1.67 16.15 1.56
N LYS A 139 -2.27 15.10 1.01
CA LYS A 139 -3.64 14.69 1.30
C LYS A 139 -3.67 13.27 1.83
N CYS A 140 -4.53 13.02 2.80
CA CYS A 140 -4.80 11.66 3.25
C CYS A 140 -5.92 11.04 2.42
N LEU A 141 -5.72 9.80 2.00
CA LEU A 141 -6.76 8.93 1.46
C LEU A 141 -6.98 7.80 2.48
N PRO A 142 -7.85 7.99 3.48
CA PRO A 142 -8.21 6.92 4.40
C PRO A 142 -9.03 5.86 3.67
N ILE A 143 -8.62 4.61 3.77
CA ILE A 143 -9.31 3.46 3.16
C ILE A 143 -9.87 2.54 4.23
N ASN A 144 -11.00 1.91 3.94
CA ASN A 144 -11.71 0.99 4.83
C ASN A 144 -11.68 -0.45 4.26
N ASN A 145 -12.36 -1.39 4.91
CA ASN A 145 -12.35 -2.80 4.48
C ASN A 145 -12.91 -3.02 3.07
N PHE A 146 -13.80 -2.14 2.58
CA PHE A 146 -14.41 -2.18 1.25
C PHE A 146 -13.47 -1.74 0.10
N ASP A 147 -12.32 -1.19 0.46
CA ASP A 147 -11.32 -0.69 -0.49
C ASP A 147 -10.20 -1.72 -0.74
N PHE A 148 -10.27 -2.91 -0.12
CA PHE A 148 -9.28 -3.97 -0.21
C PHE A 148 -9.75 -5.16 -1.05
N PHE A 149 -8.83 -5.67 -1.86
CA PHE A 149 -9.11 -6.78 -2.76
C PHE A 149 -8.06 -7.88 -2.60
N LEU A 150 -8.43 -9.11 -2.97
CA LEU A 150 -7.53 -10.26 -2.95
C LEU A 150 -6.93 -10.47 -4.35
N PHE A 151 -5.69 -10.05 -4.51
CA PHE A 151 -4.83 -10.33 -5.65
C PHE A 151 -3.94 -11.52 -5.32
N GLU A 152 -3.86 -12.45 -6.27
CA GLU A 152 -3.04 -13.64 -6.14
C GLU A 152 -1.80 -13.57 -7.05
N ASP A 153 -0.78 -14.35 -6.69
CA ASP A 153 0.35 -14.59 -7.57
C ASP A 153 -0.06 -15.49 -8.76
N GLY A 154 -0.29 -14.83 -9.90
CA GLY A 154 -0.60 -15.47 -11.16
C GLY A 154 0.62 -15.96 -11.95
N SER A 155 1.85 -15.77 -11.46
CA SER A 155 3.07 -15.99 -12.24
C SER A 155 3.38 -17.46 -12.55
N LYS A 156 3.93 -17.76 -13.74
CA LYS A 156 4.42 -19.10 -14.08
C LYS A 156 5.70 -19.41 -13.31
N GLN A 157 6.05 -20.69 -13.22
CA GLN A 157 7.34 -21.09 -12.64
C GLN A 157 8.50 -20.58 -13.50
N ARG A 158 9.48 -19.95 -12.85
CA ARG A 158 10.56 -19.22 -13.52
C ARG A 158 11.40 -20.07 -14.49
N LYS A 159 11.99 -21.16 -13.98
CA LYS A 159 13.01 -21.95 -14.69
C LYS A 159 12.50 -22.51 -16.02
N SER A 160 11.22 -22.86 -16.10
CA SER A 160 10.63 -23.48 -17.28
C SER A 160 10.11 -22.48 -18.31
N ASN A 161 10.09 -21.17 -18.01
CA ASN A 161 9.41 -20.16 -18.82
C ASN A 161 10.27 -18.93 -19.14
N ASN A 162 11.60 -19.00 -18.91
CA ASN A 162 12.54 -17.89 -19.12
C ASN A 162 12.09 -16.56 -18.48
N ILE A 163 11.40 -16.63 -17.33
CA ILE A 163 10.97 -15.44 -16.61
C ILE A 163 12.19 -14.80 -15.92
N PRO A 164 12.38 -13.48 -16.02
CA PRO A 164 13.51 -12.81 -15.37
C PRO A 164 13.43 -12.93 -13.84
N LEU A 165 14.60 -12.83 -13.20
CA LEU A 165 14.63 -12.59 -11.76
C LEU A 165 14.09 -11.19 -11.49
N LEU A 166 13.14 -11.07 -10.56
CA LEU A 166 12.60 -9.76 -10.17
C LEU A 166 13.70 -8.77 -9.78
N GLU A 167 14.73 -9.22 -9.07
CA GLU A 167 15.89 -8.40 -8.70
C GLU A 167 16.54 -7.69 -9.90
N LYS A 168 16.66 -8.38 -11.04
CA LYS A 168 17.28 -7.85 -12.26
C LYS A 168 16.43 -6.78 -12.96
N ILE A 169 15.12 -6.79 -12.78
CA ILE A 169 14.22 -5.85 -13.43
C ILE A 169 14.44 -4.45 -12.84
N LYS A 170 14.84 -3.48 -13.68
CA LYS A 170 14.95 -2.05 -13.30
C LYS A 170 13.75 -1.24 -13.74
N LEU A 171 13.04 -1.72 -14.76
CA LEU A 171 11.80 -1.13 -15.21
C LEU A 171 10.83 -2.24 -15.60
N ALA A 172 9.63 -2.23 -15.02
CA ALA A 172 8.53 -3.12 -15.37
C ALA A 172 7.39 -2.31 -15.98
N GLN A 173 6.73 -2.85 -17.00
CA GLN A 173 5.63 -2.18 -17.66
C GLN A 173 4.52 -3.17 -18.04
N PHE A 174 3.29 -2.75 -17.77
CA PHE A 174 2.06 -3.46 -18.06
C PHE A 174 1.26 -2.62 -19.04
N ARG A 175 0.65 -3.27 -20.04
CA ARG A 175 -0.07 -2.62 -21.14
C ARG A 175 -1.45 -3.24 -21.30
N LYS A 176 -2.46 -2.39 -21.52
CA LYS A 176 -3.84 -2.81 -21.75
C LYS A 176 -3.95 -3.76 -22.94
N GLY A 177 -4.81 -4.76 -22.83
CA GLY A 177 -5.02 -5.80 -23.85
C GLY A 177 -3.92 -6.86 -23.91
N CYS A 178 -2.97 -6.86 -22.97
CA CYS A 178 -1.82 -7.75 -23.00
C CYS A 178 -1.58 -8.45 -21.66
N ARG A 179 -1.08 -9.70 -21.73
CA ARG A 179 -0.69 -10.53 -20.57
C ARG A 179 0.83 -10.53 -20.33
N HIS A 180 1.58 -9.82 -21.17
CA HIS A 180 3.04 -9.80 -21.10
C HIS A 180 3.52 -8.79 -20.06
N LEU A 181 4.60 -9.15 -19.39
CA LEU A 181 5.45 -8.22 -18.67
C LEU A 181 6.47 -7.68 -19.66
N PHE A 182 6.48 -6.37 -19.85
CA PHE A 182 7.54 -5.68 -20.59
C PHE A 182 8.56 -5.19 -19.56
N TYR A 183 9.82 -5.57 -19.70
CA TYR A 183 10.85 -5.19 -18.73
C TYR A 183 12.18 -4.75 -19.36
N LYS A 184 12.97 -4.06 -18.54
CA LYS A 184 14.37 -3.68 -18.80
C LYS A 184 15.21 -4.06 -17.59
N GLU A 185 16.43 -4.50 -17.83
CA GLU A 185 17.44 -4.77 -16.79
C GLU A 185 18.38 -3.57 -16.56
N CYS A 186 18.29 -2.55 -17.42
CA CYS A 186 18.98 -1.27 -17.25
C CYS A 186 18.12 -0.08 -17.70
N HIS A 187 18.21 1.07 -17.02
CA HIS A 187 17.45 2.27 -17.37
C HIS A 187 17.82 2.86 -18.74
N ASN A 188 19.04 2.60 -19.21
CA ASN A 188 19.55 3.12 -20.49
C ASN A 188 19.13 2.29 -21.70
N GLU A 189 18.55 1.10 -21.50
CA GLU A 189 18.04 0.30 -22.60
C GLU A 189 16.93 1.06 -23.33
N THR A 190 16.96 1.06 -24.67
CA THR A 190 15.94 1.72 -25.49
C THR A 190 14.75 0.79 -25.74
N VAL A 191 15.00 -0.51 -25.86
CA VAL A 191 14.02 -1.55 -26.18
C VAL A 191 13.58 -2.31 -24.93
N PHE A 192 12.33 -2.74 -24.89
CA PHE A 192 11.81 -3.62 -23.86
C PHE A 192 12.00 -5.09 -24.25
N GLN A 193 12.45 -5.90 -23.31
CA GLN A 193 12.23 -7.35 -23.36
C GLN A 193 10.78 -7.63 -22.95
N GLU A 194 10.20 -8.74 -23.43
CA GLU A 194 8.84 -9.13 -23.07
C GLU A 194 8.75 -10.62 -22.75
N VAL A 195 7.87 -10.95 -21.81
CA VAL A 195 7.61 -12.33 -21.42
C VAL A 195 6.16 -12.49 -20.97
N GLU A 196 5.51 -13.56 -21.42
CA GLU A 196 4.21 -13.95 -20.88
C GLU A 196 4.42 -14.61 -19.51
N PHE A 197 4.34 -13.79 -18.45
CA PHE A 197 4.66 -14.22 -17.09
C PHE A 197 3.49 -14.88 -16.36
N LEU A 198 2.24 -14.77 -16.83
CA LEU A 198 1.04 -15.27 -16.15
C LEU A 198 0.68 -16.70 -16.58
N LYS A 199 0.23 -17.55 -15.66
CA LYS A 199 -0.34 -18.88 -15.98
C LYS A 199 -1.53 -18.71 -16.94
N LYS A 200 -1.71 -19.66 -17.88
CA LYS A 200 -2.81 -19.62 -18.87
C LYS A 200 -4.20 -19.50 -18.23
N LYS A 201 -4.40 -20.14 -17.07
CA LYS A 201 -5.66 -20.16 -16.32
C LYS A 201 -5.97 -18.88 -15.55
N VAL A 202 -5.04 -17.92 -15.46
CA VAL A 202 -5.27 -16.68 -14.71
C VAL A 202 -6.23 -15.81 -15.51
N ASP A 203 -7.44 -15.64 -14.97
CA ASP A 203 -8.40 -14.68 -15.49
C ASP A 203 -7.99 -13.27 -15.04
N LEU A 204 -7.90 -12.34 -15.99
CA LEU A 204 -7.52 -10.94 -15.72
C LEU A 204 -8.74 -10.07 -15.41
N LYS A 205 -9.72 -10.65 -14.72
CA LYS A 205 -10.85 -9.92 -14.18
C LYS A 205 -10.49 -9.34 -12.83
N PHE A 206 -11.08 -8.18 -12.55
CA PHE A 206 -10.95 -7.59 -11.23
C PHE A 206 -11.55 -8.54 -10.18
N PRO A 207 -10.84 -8.83 -9.07
CA PRO A 207 -11.35 -9.71 -8.04
C PRO A 207 -12.63 -9.14 -7.43
N ILE A 208 -13.58 -10.03 -7.10
CA ILE A 208 -14.75 -9.66 -6.32
C ILE A 208 -14.30 -9.26 -4.92
N HIS A 209 -14.94 -8.23 -4.36
CA HIS A 209 -14.67 -7.77 -3.02
C HIS A 209 -14.85 -8.91 -2.00
N PRO A 210 -13.78 -9.44 -1.38
CA PRO A 210 -13.89 -10.65 -0.58
C PRO A 210 -14.16 -10.36 0.90
N PHE A 211 -14.02 -9.12 1.36
CA PHE A 211 -14.04 -8.78 2.78
C PHE A 211 -15.35 -8.12 3.20
N VAL A 212 -16.29 -8.91 3.72
CA VAL A 212 -17.51 -8.35 4.34
C VAL A 212 -17.18 -7.68 5.68
N GLU A 213 -16.25 -8.28 6.43
CA GLU A 213 -15.84 -7.82 7.76
C GLU A 213 -14.38 -7.34 7.76
N PRO A 214 -14.04 -6.35 8.61
CA PRO A 214 -12.66 -5.93 8.82
C PRO A 214 -11.84 -7.03 9.53
N LEU A 215 -10.50 -6.96 9.45
CA LEU A 215 -9.61 -7.94 10.05
C LEU A 215 -9.82 -8.08 11.57
N GLY A 216 -10.10 -6.97 12.25
CA GLY A 216 -10.22 -6.91 13.70
C GLY A 216 -8.87 -6.83 14.40
N LEU A 217 -8.80 -6.04 15.46
CA LEU A 217 -7.66 -5.98 16.35
C LEU A 217 -7.59 -7.24 17.21
N ASN A 218 -6.39 -7.72 17.54
CA ASN A 218 -6.24 -8.78 18.54
C ASN A 218 -7.01 -8.43 19.83
N SER A 219 -7.84 -9.34 20.32
CA SER A 219 -8.76 -9.06 21.43
C SER A 219 -8.05 -8.65 22.73
N GLU A 220 -6.95 -9.32 23.10
CA GLU A 220 -6.16 -8.98 24.29
C GLU A 220 -5.55 -7.57 24.17
N LYS A 221 -5.04 -7.23 22.98
CA LYS A 221 -4.54 -5.89 22.69
C LYS A 221 -5.64 -4.84 22.80
N ARG A 222 -6.80 -5.09 22.19
CA ARG A 222 -7.96 -4.18 22.26
C ARG A 222 -8.38 -3.96 23.71
N GLU A 223 -8.55 -5.03 24.47
CA GLU A 223 -8.95 -4.97 25.87
C GLU A 223 -7.94 -4.18 26.72
N THR A 224 -6.64 -4.42 26.50
CA THR A 224 -5.57 -3.67 27.18
C THR A 224 -5.66 -2.18 26.88
N ILE A 225 -5.91 -1.80 25.62
CA ILE A 225 -6.08 -0.40 25.21
C ILE A 225 -7.33 0.21 25.88
N LEU A 226 -8.47 -0.48 25.83
CA LEU A 226 -9.72 0.00 26.41
C LEU A 226 -9.62 0.17 27.94
N LYS A 227 -8.91 -0.72 28.63
CA LYS A 227 -8.76 -0.66 30.09
C LYS A 227 -7.72 0.34 30.56
N LYS A 228 -6.61 0.51 29.82
CA LYS A 228 -5.45 1.31 30.30
C LYS A 228 -5.32 2.66 29.63
N LEU A 229 -5.63 2.78 28.34
CA LEU A 229 -5.41 3.99 27.56
C LEU A 229 -6.67 4.86 27.52
N VAL A 230 -7.81 4.28 27.15
CA VAL A 230 -9.07 5.02 26.96
C VAL A 230 -9.54 5.82 28.18
N PRO A 231 -9.39 5.36 29.44
CA PRO A 231 -9.79 6.15 30.61
C PRO A 231 -8.98 7.44 30.80
N SER A 232 -7.78 7.53 30.21
CA SER A 232 -6.94 8.73 30.28
C SER A 232 -7.41 9.87 29.37
N PHE A 233 -8.33 9.58 28.44
CA PHE A 233 -8.83 10.59 27.49
C PHE A 233 -9.91 11.45 28.14
N LYS A 234 -9.72 12.77 28.07
CA LYS A 234 -10.70 13.76 28.55
C LYS A 234 -11.87 13.95 27.60
N ASP A 235 -11.63 13.80 26.29
CA ASP A 235 -12.64 13.97 25.25
C ASP A 235 -13.33 12.64 24.96
N GLU A 236 -14.63 12.56 25.23
CA GLU A 236 -15.47 11.38 24.97
C GLU A 236 -15.50 11.00 23.50
N ARG A 237 -15.43 11.96 22.56
CA ARG A 237 -15.42 11.66 21.12
C ARG A 237 -14.18 10.85 20.74
N LYS A 238 -13.05 11.14 21.37
CA LYS A 238 -11.80 10.39 21.18
C LYS A 238 -11.91 8.95 21.68
N LYS A 239 -12.74 8.68 22.70
CA LYS A 239 -12.97 7.33 23.21
C LYS A 239 -13.78 6.46 22.24
N LEU A 240 -14.75 7.05 21.54
CA LEU A 240 -15.62 6.32 20.61
C LEU A 240 -14.82 5.55 19.55
N PHE A 241 -13.79 6.19 18.97
CA PHE A 241 -12.91 5.54 18.00
C PHE A 241 -12.40 4.18 18.51
N TRP A 242 -11.87 4.14 19.73
CA TRP A 242 -11.30 2.92 20.32
C TRP A 242 -12.37 1.89 20.71
N GLN A 243 -13.53 2.36 21.18
CA GLN A 243 -14.64 1.50 21.56
C GLN A 243 -15.21 0.75 20.35
N PHE A 244 -15.27 1.40 19.18
CA PHE A 244 -15.79 0.83 17.95
C PHE A 244 -14.74 0.07 17.10
N LEU A 245 -13.47 0.00 17.54
CA LEU A 245 -12.51 -0.85 16.85
C LEU A 245 -12.98 -2.31 16.88
N PRO A 246 -13.05 -3.00 15.73
CA PRO A 246 -13.42 -4.41 15.67
C PRO A 246 -12.36 -5.25 16.40
N SER A 247 -12.78 -6.37 16.99
CA SER A 247 -11.88 -7.35 17.61
C SER A 247 -11.97 -8.72 16.95
N ASN A 248 -10.85 -9.43 16.93
CA ASN A 248 -10.77 -10.78 16.42
C ASN A 248 -9.68 -11.55 17.19
N ASP A 249 -10.06 -12.67 17.82
CA ASP A 249 -9.15 -13.51 18.61
C ASP A 249 -8.05 -14.16 17.74
N ASN A 250 -8.34 -14.35 16.45
CA ASN A 250 -7.39 -14.94 15.49
C ASN A 250 -6.42 -13.90 14.90
N SER A 251 -6.65 -12.60 15.15
CA SER A 251 -5.74 -11.56 14.66
C SER A 251 -4.44 -11.55 15.44
N LYS A 252 -3.33 -11.53 14.70
CA LYS A 252 -2.00 -11.38 15.27
C LYS A 252 -1.79 -9.94 15.74
N ASP A 253 -1.12 -9.77 16.86
CA ASP A 253 -0.67 -8.47 17.31
C ASP A 253 0.56 -8.00 16.54
N LEU A 254 0.40 -6.95 15.74
CA LEU A 254 1.48 -6.43 14.89
C LEU A 254 2.52 -5.59 15.66
N CYS A 255 2.30 -5.30 16.95
CA CYS A 255 3.32 -4.67 17.80
C CYS A 255 4.33 -5.67 18.38
N VAL A 256 4.07 -6.98 18.27
CA VAL A 256 4.96 -8.04 18.80
C VAL A 256 5.94 -8.53 17.74
N VAL A 257 5.84 -8.04 16.50
CA VAL A 257 6.79 -8.36 15.43
C VAL A 257 8.01 -7.44 15.56
N SER A 258 8.89 -7.76 16.51
CA SER A 258 10.30 -7.40 16.48
C SER A 258 11.05 -8.48 15.70
N GLU A 259 11.86 -8.02 14.74
CA GLU A 259 12.96 -8.77 14.09
C GLU A 259 12.56 -9.86 13.08
N ALA A 260 12.48 -9.45 11.81
CA ALA A 260 12.91 -10.25 10.67
C ALA A 260 13.53 -9.32 9.62
#